data_AF-K6ZD53-F1
#
_entry.id   AF-K6ZD53-F1
#
_cell.length_a   1.000
_cell.length_b   1.000
_cell.length_c   1.000
_cell.angle_alpha   90.00
_cell.angle_beta   90.00
_cell.angle_gamma   90.00
#
_symmetry.space_group_name_H-M   'P 1'
#
loop_
_entity.id
_entity.type
_entity.pdbx_description
1 polymer ?
#
loop_
_entity_poly.entity_id
_entity_poly.type
_entity_poly.pdbx_seq_one_letter_code
_entity_poly.pdbx_strand_id
1 'polypeptide(L)'
;MLNQTTSVEKVTDVIQVMSAGVDFYHDAVEQVQDTFIKNTFIKMASKKEAAILALQPLALEEQGKTEDGSSIAVESRKMYTKFATMFTNDGDYTYVKQLEEVEDKVLKVLDDALNEEQPVHAMTILTNIRGDAQLMHDEMKALQEQTKH
;
A
#
# COMPACT_ATOMS: atom_id res chain seq x y z
N MET A 1 -36.03 -4.32 9.26
CA MET A 1 -35.64 -4.44 7.84
C MET A 1 -34.13 -4.69 7.85
N LEU A 2 -33.71 -5.93 7.59
CA LEU A 2 -32.31 -6.32 7.59
C LEU A 2 -31.89 -6.49 6.12
N ASN A 3 -31.31 -5.45 5.52
CA ASN A 3 -30.46 -5.66 4.36
C ASN A 3 -29.05 -5.89 4.89
N GLN A 4 -28.74 -7.18 5.01
CA GLN A 4 -27.46 -7.73 5.41
C GLN A 4 -26.46 -7.57 4.24
N THR A 5 -25.31 -6.99 4.55
CA THR A 5 -24.00 -7.47 4.07
C THR A 5 -23.83 -7.59 2.55
N THR A 6 -23.93 -6.47 1.82
CA THR A 6 -23.40 -6.42 0.45
C THR A 6 -22.03 -5.74 0.48
N SER A 7 -21.02 -6.59 0.73
CA SER A 7 -19.62 -6.45 0.34
C SER A 7 -19.00 -5.06 0.36
N VAL A 8 -18.33 -4.74 1.46
CA VAL A 8 -17.01 -4.13 1.32
C VAL A 8 -16.06 -5.22 1.82
N GLU A 9 -15.27 -5.81 0.94
CA GLU A 9 -14.01 -6.49 1.32
C GLU A 9 -12.82 -5.58 0.93
N LYS A 10 -13.15 -4.43 0.33
CA LYS A 10 -12.19 -3.60 -0.40
C LYS A 10 -11.41 -2.66 0.49
N VAL A 11 -11.99 -2.14 1.58
CA VAL A 11 -11.18 -1.35 2.52
C VAL A 11 -10.21 -2.26 3.24
N THR A 12 -10.64 -3.46 3.60
CA THR A 12 -9.77 -4.48 4.18
C THR A 12 -8.64 -4.87 3.21
N ASP A 13 -8.94 -5.12 1.93
CA ASP A 13 -7.93 -5.35 0.88
C ASP A 13 -6.92 -4.19 0.80
N VAL A 14 -7.40 -2.93 0.79
CA VAL A 14 -6.56 -1.73 0.76
C VAL A 14 -5.63 -1.68 1.99
N ILE A 15 -6.15 -1.92 3.19
CA ILE A 15 -5.34 -1.93 4.42
C ILE A 15 -4.24 -2.99 4.33
N GLN A 16 -4.56 -4.19 3.84
CA GLN A 16 -3.58 -5.27 3.78
C GLN A 16 -2.50 -5.01 2.74
N VAL A 17 -2.81 -4.41 1.58
CA VAL A 17 -1.77 -4.04 0.60
C VAL A 17 -0.93 -2.86 1.06
N MET A 18 -1.51 -1.91 1.80
CA MET A 18 -0.75 -0.84 2.45
C MET A 18 0.19 -1.41 3.50
N SER A 19 -0.27 -2.37 4.31
CA SER A 19 0.53 -3.02 5.36
C SER A 19 1.70 -3.80 4.75
N ALA A 20 1.45 -4.56 3.68
CA ALA A 20 2.51 -5.21 2.92
C ALA A 20 3.54 -4.20 2.38
N GLY A 21 3.08 -3.05 1.87
CA GLY A 21 3.96 -1.96 1.43
C GLY A 21 4.82 -1.38 2.56
N VAL A 22 4.26 -1.23 3.77
CA VAL A 22 5.02 -0.78 4.97
C VAL A 22 6.15 -1.75 5.28
N ASP A 23 5.85 -3.05 5.34
CA ASP A 23 6.87 -4.09 5.59
C ASP A 23 7.99 -4.02 4.55
N PHE A 24 7.64 -3.85 3.28
CA PHE A 24 8.64 -3.77 2.20
C PHE A 24 9.51 -2.52 2.29
N TYR A 25 8.95 -1.38 2.66
CA TYR A 25 9.75 -0.17 2.87
C TYR A 25 10.69 -0.35 4.06
N HIS A 26 10.25 -0.98 5.15
CA HIS A 26 11.11 -1.27 6.29
C HIS A 26 12.26 -2.22 5.91
N ASP A 27 11.96 -3.32 5.23
CA ASP A 27 12.97 -4.26 4.74
C ASP A 27 13.96 -3.57 3.79
N ALA A 28 13.47 -2.76 2.85
CA ALA A 28 14.32 -2.07 1.87
C ALA A 28 15.25 -1.02 2.51
N VAL A 29 14.81 -0.32 3.56
CA VAL A 29 15.63 0.66 4.31
C VAL A 29 16.88 0.01 4.89
N GLU A 30 16.81 -1.27 5.28
CA GLU A 30 17.96 -2.02 5.79
C GLU A 30 18.99 -2.36 4.71
N GLN A 31 18.56 -2.48 3.44
CA GLN A 31 19.38 -2.96 2.34
C GLN A 31 20.05 -1.85 1.53
N VAL A 32 19.32 -0.75 1.29
CA VAL A 32 19.86 0.36 0.49
C VAL A 32 21.02 1.05 1.21
N GLN A 33 21.92 1.68 0.46
CA GLN A 33 23.09 2.38 1.02
C GLN A 33 22.92 3.90 1.02
N ASP A 34 22.30 4.44 -0.03
CA ASP A 34 22.09 5.87 -0.16
C ASP A 34 21.13 6.43 0.90
N THR A 35 21.58 7.46 1.62
CA THR A 35 20.83 8.06 2.73
C THR A 35 19.59 8.82 2.26
N PHE A 36 19.62 9.41 1.07
CA PHE A 36 18.46 10.09 0.49
C PHE A 36 17.36 9.08 0.11
N ILE A 37 17.74 7.92 -0.45
CA ILE A 37 16.81 6.82 -0.73
C ILE A 37 16.20 6.29 0.57
N LYS A 38 17.02 6.03 1.61
CA LYS A 38 16.51 5.62 2.94
C LYS A 38 15.45 6.56 3.49
N ASN A 39 15.75 7.87 3.49
CA ASN A 39 14.83 8.87 4.03
C ASN A 39 13.52 8.93 3.23
N THR A 40 13.60 8.75 1.91
CA THR A 40 12.41 8.66 1.06
C THR A 40 11.57 7.44 1.43
N PHE A 41 12.18 6.26 1.60
CA PHE A 41 11.47 5.03 1.98
C PHE A 41 10.82 5.12 3.36
N ILE A 42 11.53 5.65 4.37
CA ILE A 42 10.96 5.89 5.71
C ILE A 42 9.73 6.80 5.62
N LYS A 43 9.80 7.88 4.83
CA LYS A 43 8.66 8.77 4.62
C LYS A 43 7.48 8.04 3.97
N MET A 44 7.72 7.16 3.00
CA MET A 44 6.65 6.39 2.35
C MET A 44 5.99 5.40 3.33
N ALA A 45 6.77 4.68 4.13
CA ALA A 45 6.24 3.81 5.18
C ALA A 45 5.31 4.59 6.12
N SER A 46 5.76 5.73 6.66
CA SER A 46 4.93 6.55 7.56
C SER A 46 3.64 7.07 6.92
N LYS A 47 3.66 7.41 5.63
CA LYS A 47 2.43 7.81 4.91
C LYS A 47 1.44 6.64 4.80
N LYS A 48 1.92 5.43 4.54
CA LYS A 48 1.06 4.23 4.50
C LYS A 48 0.51 3.88 5.87
N GLU A 49 1.31 3.96 6.92
CA GLU A 49 0.85 3.77 8.30
C GLU A 49 -0.29 4.73 8.65
N ALA A 50 -0.15 6.02 8.28
CA ALA A 50 -1.22 6.99 8.46
C ALA A 50 -2.49 6.64 7.67
N ALA A 51 -2.35 6.17 6.42
CA ALA A 51 -3.48 5.72 5.61
C ALA A 51 -4.17 4.49 6.22
N ILE A 52 -3.41 3.50 6.72
CA ILE A 52 -3.94 2.33 7.43
C ILE A 52 -4.78 2.79 8.63
N LEU A 53 -4.23 3.65 9.47
CA LEU A 53 -4.94 4.17 10.65
C LEU A 53 -6.24 4.89 10.28
N ALA A 54 -6.26 5.64 9.18
CA ALA A 54 -7.46 6.31 8.69
C ALA A 54 -8.53 5.34 8.16
N LEU A 55 -8.13 4.17 7.68
CA LEU A 55 -9.03 3.13 7.15
C LEU A 55 -9.55 2.16 8.22
N GLN A 56 -8.85 2.01 9.35
CA GLN A 56 -9.25 1.06 10.41
C GLN A 56 -10.70 1.23 10.91
N PRO A 57 -11.26 2.44 11.10
CA PRO A 57 -12.66 2.60 11.48
C PRO A 57 -13.62 2.01 10.45
N LEU A 58 -13.29 2.15 9.15
CA LEU A 58 -14.10 1.59 8.07
C LEU A 58 -14.03 0.06 8.05
N ALA A 59 -12.84 -0.52 8.28
CA ALA A 59 -12.70 -1.97 8.42
C ALA A 59 -13.51 -2.51 9.62
N LEU A 60 -13.52 -1.79 10.75
CA LEU A 60 -14.34 -2.17 11.89
C LEU A 60 -15.84 -2.16 11.57
N GLU A 61 -16.32 -1.15 10.82
CA GLU A 61 -17.69 -1.08 10.32
C GLU A 61 -18.01 -2.21 9.33
N GLU A 62 -17.04 -2.57 8.48
CA GLU A 62 -17.14 -3.55 7.40
C GLU A 62 -17.19 -5.00 7.90
N GLN A 63 -16.21 -5.40 8.71
CA GLN A 63 -16.01 -6.79 9.14
C GLN A 63 -16.25 -7.03 10.63
N GLY A 64 -16.65 -5.99 11.38
CA GLY A 64 -16.87 -6.08 12.82
C GLY A 64 -15.60 -6.17 13.67
N LYS A 65 -14.42 -6.04 13.03
CA LYS A 65 -13.10 -6.03 13.67
C LYS A 65 -12.14 -5.11 12.90
N THR A 66 -11.10 -4.63 13.57
CA THR A 66 -9.99 -3.96 12.89
C THR A 66 -9.25 -4.97 12.00
N GLU A 67 -8.65 -4.48 10.93
CA GLU A 67 -7.80 -5.31 10.10
C GLU A 67 -6.40 -5.41 10.72
N ASP A 68 -6.02 -6.61 11.13
CA ASP A 68 -4.77 -6.90 11.85
C ASP A 68 -3.86 -7.89 11.09
N GLY A 69 -4.20 -8.22 9.84
CA GLY A 69 -3.48 -9.20 9.03
C GLY A 69 -3.86 -10.66 9.30
N SER A 70 -4.90 -10.93 10.10
CA SER A 70 -5.40 -12.29 10.35
C SER A 70 -5.94 -13.00 9.09
N SER A 71 -6.35 -12.23 8.08
CA SER A 71 -6.60 -12.70 6.72
C SER A 71 -5.63 -12.00 5.78
N ILE A 72 -5.13 -12.70 4.76
CA ILE A 72 -4.26 -12.07 3.75
C ILE A 72 -4.93 -12.23 2.39
N ALA A 73 -5.34 -11.10 1.82
CA ALA A 73 -5.92 -10.94 0.51
C ALA A 73 -4.96 -11.46 -0.56
N VAL A 74 -5.55 -11.89 -1.67
CA VAL A 74 -4.79 -12.46 -2.79
C VAL A 74 -3.76 -11.46 -3.32
N GLU A 75 -4.08 -10.17 -3.38
CA GLU A 75 -3.17 -9.16 -3.92
C GLU A 75 -2.01 -8.87 -2.96
N SER A 76 -2.27 -8.77 -1.65
CA SER A 76 -1.22 -8.69 -0.61
C SER A 76 -0.31 -9.90 -0.68
N ARG A 77 -0.84 -11.12 -0.81
CA ARG A 77 -0.03 -12.34 -0.97
C ARG A 77 0.86 -12.28 -2.21
N LYS A 78 0.33 -11.82 -3.35
CA LYS A 78 1.14 -11.66 -4.57
C LYS A 78 2.23 -10.62 -4.40
N MET A 79 1.93 -9.52 -3.72
CA MET A 79 2.91 -8.51 -3.33
C MET A 79 4.03 -9.13 -2.49
N TYR A 80 3.69 -9.85 -1.42
CA TYR A 80 4.67 -10.55 -0.55
C TYR A 80 5.51 -11.55 -1.31
N THR A 81 4.90 -12.42 -2.13
CA THR A 81 5.66 -13.38 -2.93
C THR A 81 6.62 -12.67 -3.88
N LYS A 82 6.16 -11.60 -4.54
CA LYS A 82 7.01 -10.82 -5.43
C LYS A 82 8.18 -10.23 -4.66
N PHE A 83 7.93 -9.56 -3.53
CA PHE A 83 8.97 -8.95 -2.69
C PHE A 83 9.94 -9.98 -2.09
N ALA A 84 9.46 -11.12 -1.62
CA ALA A 84 10.32 -12.20 -1.13
C ALA A 84 11.24 -12.78 -2.21
N THR A 85 10.86 -12.70 -3.49
CA THR A 85 11.74 -13.11 -4.60
C THR A 85 12.74 -12.03 -5.03
N MET A 86 12.64 -10.82 -4.46
CA MET A 86 13.46 -9.67 -4.81
C MET A 86 14.77 -9.56 -4.02
N PHE A 87 15.02 -10.44 -3.04
CA PHE A 87 16.27 -10.52 -2.27
C PHE A 87 17.47 -11.00 -3.12
N THR A 88 17.75 -10.30 -4.21
CA THR A 88 18.98 -10.43 -5.01
C THR A 88 19.94 -9.30 -4.61
N ASN A 89 21.26 -9.52 -4.79
CA ASN A 89 22.35 -8.57 -4.44
C ASN A 89 22.35 -7.27 -5.27
N ASP A 90 21.21 -6.87 -5.81
CA ASP A 90 21.09 -5.80 -6.76
C ASP A 90 20.86 -4.48 -6.01
N GLY A 91 21.72 -3.50 -6.28
CA GLY A 91 21.84 -2.24 -5.52
C GLY A 91 20.59 -1.35 -5.56
N ASP A 92 20.71 -0.17 -4.94
CA ASP A 92 19.61 0.75 -4.63
C ASP A 92 18.56 0.94 -5.75
N TYR A 93 18.96 1.01 -7.02
CA TYR A 93 18.05 1.11 -8.17
C TYR A 93 17.00 -0.02 -8.21
N THR A 94 17.40 -1.26 -7.91
CA THR A 94 16.51 -2.41 -7.94
C THR A 94 15.42 -2.31 -6.89
N TYR A 95 15.79 -1.93 -5.66
CA TYR A 95 14.80 -1.67 -4.59
C TYR A 95 13.85 -0.54 -4.96
N VAL A 96 14.35 0.57 -5.50
CA VAL A 96 13.51 1.70 -5.94
C VAL A 96 12.51 1.25 -7.01
N LYS A 97 12.98 0.55 -8.05
CA LYS A 97 12.11 0.02 -9.11
C LYS A 97 11.04 -0.92 -8.56
N GLN A 98 11.42 -1.81 -7.66
CA GLN A 98 10.52 -2.81 -7.12
C GLN A 98 9.43 -2.21 -6.23
N LEU A 99 9.80 -1.23 -5.40
CA LEU A 99 8.85 -0.49 -4.58
C LEU A 99 7.93 0.38 -5.45
N GLU A 100 8.41 0.95 -6.55
CA GLU A 100 7.53 1.63 -7.52
C GLU A 100 6.48 0.67 -8.10
N GLU A 101 6.86 -0.55 -8.47
CA GLU A 101 5.92 -1.59 -8.92
C GLU A 101 4.95 -2.06 -7.81
N VAL A 102 5.30 -1.87 -6.53
CA VAL A 102 4.39 -2.10 -5.40
C VAL A 102 3.39 -0.96 -5.29
N GLU A 103 3.83 0.29 -5.40
CA GLU A 103 2.94 1.47 -5.39
C GLU A 103 1.91 1.43 -6.52
N ASP A 104 2.30 0.98 -7.71
CA ASP A 104 1.40 0.75 -8.84
C ASP A 104 0.24 -0.20 -8.50
N LYS A 105 0.55 -1.30 -7.79
CA LYS A 105 -0.47 -2.25 -7.37
C LYS A 105 -1.34 -1.71 -6.23
N VAL A 106 -0.77 -0.89 -5.34
CA VAL A 106 -1.55 -0.19 -4.31
C VAL A 106 -2.58 0.73 -4.97
N LEU A 107 -2.16 1.51 -5.98
CA LEU A 107 -3.06 2.35 -6.76
C LEU A 107 -4.17 1.53 -7.42
N LYS A 108 -3.83 0.38 -8.01
CA LYS A 108 -4.82 -0.51 -8.60
C LYS A 108 -5.86 -0.98 -7.58
N VAL A 109 -5.45 -1.39 -6.39
CA VAL A 109 -6.37 -1.88 -5.34
C VAL A 109 -7.25 -0.76 -4.81
N LEU A 110 -6.71 0.46 -4.69
CA LEU A 110 -7.50 1.65 -4.36
C LEU A 110 -8.51 1.99 -5.45
N ASP A 111 -8.11 1.93 -6.73
CA ASP A 111 -9.02 2.16 -7.86
C ASP A 111 -10.10 1.08 -7.92
N ASP A 112 -9.75 -0.19 -7.70
CA ASP A 112 -10.71 -1.29 -7.59
C ASP A 112 -11.70 -1.05 -6.44
N ALA A 113 -11.23 -0.59 -5.27
CA ALA A 113 -12.10 -0.23 -4.16
C ALA A 113 -13.05 0.93 -4.54
N LEU A 114 -12.54 2.01 -5.12
CA LEU A 114 -13.32 3.18 -5.53
C LEU A 114 -14.36 2.90 -6.62
N ASN A 115 -14.21 1.80 -7.37
CA ASN A 115 -15.18 1.38 -8.38
C ASN A 115 -16.35 0.56 -7.82
N GLU A 116 -16.29 0.12 -6.55
CA GLU A 116 -17.38 -0.59 -5.89
C GLU A 116 -18.40 0.36 -5.24
N GLU A 117 -19.62 -0.13 -5.02
CA GLU A 117 -20.64 0.62 -4.28
C GLU A 117 -20.28 0.67 -2.79
N GLN A 118 -19.90 1.85 -2.30
CA GLN A 118 -19.48 2.05 -0.92
C GLN A 118 -20.20 3.23 -0.25
N PRO A 119 -20.29 3.25 1.09
CA PRO A 119 -20.80 4.41 1.82
C PRO A 119 -20.06 5.71 1.46
N VAL A 120 -20.78 6.83 1.41
CA VAL A 120 -20.24 8.14 0.99
C VAL A 120 -19.01 8.57 1.83
N HIS A 121 -18.99 8.26 3.12
CA HIS A 121 -17.85 8.59 3.98
C HIS A 121 -16.62 7.73 3.64
N ALA A 122 -16.80 6.43 3.36
CA ALA A 122 -15.74 5.54 2.92
C ALA A 122 -15.15 6.00 1.58
N MET A 123 -16.01 6.35 0.62
CA MET A 123 -15.60 6.90 -0.68
C MET A 123 -14.74 8.17 -0.53
N THR A 124 -15.10 9.05 0.40
CA THR A 124 -14.34 10.28 0.68
C THR A 124 -12.94 9.96 1.20
N ILE A 125 -12.83 9.06 2.17
CA ILE A 125 -11.55 8.66 2.76
C ILE A 125 -10.66 7.96 1.72
N LEU A 126 -11.22 7.01 0.97
CA LEU A 126 -10.50 6.29 -0.10
C LEU A 126 -10.02 7.23 -1.20
N THR A 127 -10.83 8.22 -1.60
CA THR A 127 -10.43 9.20 -2.63
C THR A 127 -9.22 10.03 -2.17
N ASN A 128 -9.21 10.47 -0.90
CA ASN A 128 -8.08 11.20 -0.33
C ASN A 128 -6.81 10.34 -0.29
N ILE A 129 -6.92 9.10 0.23
CA ILE A 129 -5.80 8.16 0.31
C ILE A 129 -5.28 7.81 -1.09
N ARG A 130 -6.16 7.69 -2.08
CA ARG A 130 -5.77 7.45 -3.48
C ARG A 130 -5.02 8.63 -4.09
N GLY A 131 -5.39 9.87 -3.73
CA GLY A 131 -4.60 11.05 -4.08
C GLY A 131 -3.19 11.02 -3.47
N ASP A 132 -3.09 10.68 -2.19
CA ASP A 132 -1.80 10.58 -1.50
C ASP A 132 -0.93 9.45 -2.07
N ALA A 133 -1.53 8.29 -2.34
CA ALA A 133 -0.86 7.15 -2.97
C ALA A 133 -0.34 7.49 -4.38
N GLN A 134 -1.07 8.30 -5.15
CA GLN A 134 -0.58 8.77 -6.46
C GLN A 134 0.67 9.63 -6.31
N LEU A 135 0.69 10.54 -5.34
CA LEU A 135 1.88 11.35 -5.06
C LEU A 135 3.07 10.50 -4.62
N MET A 136 2.82 9.43 -3.86
CA MET A 136 3.86 8.48 -3.46
C MET A 136 4.44 7.71 -4.66
N HIS A 137 3.57 7.18 -5.51
CA HIS A 137 3.95 6.54 -6.76
C HIS A 137 4.79 7.47 -7.65
N ASP A 138 4.32 8.69 -7.87
CA ASP A 138 5.03 9.66 -8.73
C ASP A 138 6.40 10.03 -8.16
N GLU A 139 6.52 10.13 -6.83
CA GLU A 139 7.80 10.35 -6.16
C GLU A 139 8.74 9.15 -6.33
N MET A 140 8.25 7.92 -6.17
CA MET A 140 9.02 6.70 -6.39
C MET A 140 9.50 6.56 -7.83
N LYS A 141 8.65 6.93 -8.80
CA LYS A 141 8.99 6.96 -10.21
C LYS A 141 10.07 7.99 -10.52
N ALA A 142 9.97 9.20 -9.96
CA ALA A 142 11.01 10.21 -10.09
C ALA A 142 12.34 9.74 -9.47
N LEU A 143 12.29 9.03 -8.34
CA LEU A 143 13.47 8.44 -7.71
C LEU A 143 14.08 7.32 -8.57
N GLN A 144 13.25 6.50 -9.21
CA GLN A 144 13.68 5.46 -10.13
C GLN A 144 14.43 6.05 -11.33
N GLU A 145 13.93 7.14 -11.91
CA GLU A 145 14.58 7.83 -13.02
C GLU A 145 15.95 8.40 -12.62
N GLN A 146 16.07 8.93 -11.39
CA GLN A 146 17.33 9.47 -10.87
C GLN A 146 18.37 8.40 -10.57
N THR A 147 17.94 7.20 -10.19
CA THR A 147 18.83 6.09 -9.81
C THR A 147 19.20 5.19 -10.99
N LYS A 148 18.65 5.45 -12.18
CA LYS A 148 18.93 4.73 -13.42
C LYS A 148 20.33 5.09 -13.93
N HIS A 149 21.33 4.31 -13.52
CA HIS A 149 22.73 4.44 -13.95
C HIS A 149 23.21 3.17 -14.67
#